data_AF-A0A9D1CUM0-F1
#
_entry.id   AF-A0A9D1CUM0-F1
#
_cell.length_a   1.000
_cell.length_b   1.000
_cell.length_c   1.000
_cell.angle_alpha   90.00
_cell.angle_beta   90.00
_cell.angle_gamma   90.00
#
_symmetry.space_group_name_H-M   'P 1'
#
loop_
_entity.id
_entity.type
_entity.pdbx_description
1 polymer ?
#
loop_
_entity_poly.entity_id
_entity_poly.type
_entity_poly.pdbx_seq_one_letter_code
_entity_poly.pdbx_strand_id
1 'polypeptide(L)'
;MVKKIAAICLIACLLFSFAACSAVDSQKEYPVTIAHSVITQSPQSVITLSDSIADMLIACGYQSKIKGRSDACTQSVLESVQSVGSKSDPDANSVIQIAPDIILADDTLSAEKLSIFEDAGITVLRMVPAQTREELTSMYQKIGAVMGGNITGTTVGENAANGILTSLDDNARRIPEVSVVNTACYLFNIDGSAVTGDMFANELFQDAGAVNIASDLTGGTLDFATLSQQDPKYIFCAEGMKEQLAQNDDYKELTAYKRGKIVEIPASLITRQGSGALEAAKLMAEAIYPSLRSGQTSADGSVADQYGITLQEGLTFTLGDGSDDPDDNEDGKRGSILAIQQRLDDLDYWPLDEITGYFGETTEIVVREFKENNGLDGTDGTVDEQTLLVLFSDSAIQRETPAREKDEASTQTATGTA
;
A
#
# COMPACT_ATOMS: atom_id res chain seq x y z
N MET A 1 -42.09 37.32 77.91
CA MET A 1 -40.75 36.98 77.38
C MET A 1 -40.38 35.64 77.99
N VAL A 2 -40.15 34.51 77.33
CA VAL A 2 -39.92 34.12 75.94
C VAL A 2 -40.49 32.70 75.82
N LYS A 3 -41.30 32.42 74.80
CA LYS A 3 -41.72 31.07 74.39
C LYS A 3 -41.06 30.78 73.04
N LYS A 4 -40.63 29.53 72.85
CA LYS A 4 -40.17 28.87 71.59
C LYS A 4 -38.71 29.10 71.19
N ILE A 5 -37.80 28.20 71.63
CA ILE A 5 -36.75 27.60 70.78
C ILE A 5 -36.50 26.18 71.34
N ALA A 6 -37.25 25.21 70.82
CA ALA A 6 -37.03 23.78 71.00
C ALA A 6 -37.28 23.11 69.65
N ALA A 7 -36.32 23.30 68.74
CA ALA A 7 -36.18 22.61 67.47
C ALA A 7 -34.79 22.99 66.93
N ILE A 8 -34.09 22.05 66.29
CA ILE A 8 -32.71 22.15 65.76
C ILE A 8 -31.64 21.78 66.80
N CYS A 9 -31.54 20.49 67.11
CA CYS A 9 -30.26 19.84 67.44
C CYS A 9 -30.32 18.29 67.36
N LEU A 10 -31.32 17.71 66.69
CA LEU A 10 -31.47 16.25 66.59
C LEU A 10 -31.84 15.78 65.17
N ILE A 11 -31.24 16.40 64.15
CA ILE A 11 -31.19 15.87 62.77
C ILE A 11 -29.77 16.13 62.24
N ALA A 12 -28.78 15.51 62.87
CA ALA A 12 -27.40 15.48 62.38
C ALA A 12 -26.73 14.11 62.64
N CYS A 13 -27.54 13.04 62.78
CA CYS A 13 -27.06 11.67 63.02
C CYS A 13 -27.67 10.62 62.06
N LEU A 14 -28.22 10.99 60.91
CA LEU A 14 -28.91 10.03 60.03
C LEU A 14 -28.77 10.31 58.52
N LEU A 15 -27.58 10.71 58.07
CA LEU A 15 -27.19 10.69 56.65
C LEU A 15 -25.69 10.35 56.46
N PHE A 16 -25.18 9.35 57.19
CA PHE A 16 -23.89 8.71 56.90
C PHE A 16 -24.12 7.22 56.65
N SER A 17 -24.75 6.91 55.53
CA SER A 17 -24.82 5.56 54.96
C SER A 17 -25.08 5.73 53.47
N PHE A 18 -24.32 5.00 52.65
CA PHE A 18 -24.13 5.19 51.20
C PHE A 18 -23.04 6.20 50.79
N ALA A 19 -21.87 6.12 51.43
CA ALA A 19 -20.67 6.03 50.61
C ALA A 19 -20.59 4.58 50.13
N ALA A 20 -21.35 4.26 49.08
CA ALA A 20 -21.01 3.13 48.24
C ALA A 20 -19.62 3.44 47.71
N CYS A 21 -18.60 2.84 48.32
CA CYS A 21 -17.34 2.60 47.67
C CYS A 21 -17.70 1.75 46.44
N SER A 22 -17.99 2.42 45.33
CA SER A 22 -17.71 1.86 44.03
C SER A 22 -16.21 1.62 44.04
N ALA A 23 -15.80 0.42 44.43
CA ALA A 23 -14.51 -0.09 44.04
C ALA A 23 -14.55 -0.07 42.51
N VAL A 24 -14.05 1.03 41.94
CA VAL A 24 -13.56 1.05 40.58
C VAL A 24 -12.57 -0.10 40.58
N ASP A 25 -12.93 -1.18 39.91
CA ASP A 25 -12.03 -2.29 39.65
C ASP A 25 -10.80 -1.65 39.03
N SER A 26 -9.72 -1.57 39.81
CA SER A 26 -8.46 -1.03 39.32
C SER A 26 -7.95 -2.07 38.35
N GLN A 27 -8.34 -1.93 37.09
CA GLN A 27 -7.84 -2.77 36.00
C GLN A 27 -6.32 -2.84 36.18
N LYS A 28 -5.80 -4.06 36.36
CA LYS A 28 -4.38 -4.27 36.63
C LYS A 28 -3.65 -4.38 35.31
N GLU A 29 -2.49 -3.76 35.23
CA GLU A 29 -1.62 -3.88 34.05
C GLU A 29 -1.19 -5.34 33.83
N TYR A 30 -0.95 -6.10 34.89
CA TYR A 30 -0.60 -7.52 34.83
C TYR A 30 -1.37 -8.33 35.89
N PRO A 31 -1.58 -9.64 35.70
CA PRO A 31 -1.14 -10.45 34.56
C PRO A 31 -1.91 -10.17 33.26
N VAL A 32 -1.24 -10.34 32.12
CA VAL A 32 -1.82 -10.32 30.78
C VAL A 32 -1.98 -11.78 30.33
N THR A 33 -3.16 -12.14 29.84
CA THR A 33 -3.44 -13.49 29.36
C THR A 33 -3.72 -13.45 27.86
N ILE A 34 -2.86 -14.10 27.07
CA ILE A 34 -3.07 -14.29 25.64
C ILE A 34 -3.18 -15.78 25.38
N ALA A 35 -4.34 -16.22 24.89
CA ALA A 35 -4.68 -17.64 24.78
C ALA A 35 -4.43 -18.40 26.09
N HIS A 36 -3.45 -19.31 26.12
CA HIS A 36 -3.08 -20.09 27.31
C HIS A 36 -1.84 -19.54 28.04
N SER A 37 -1.19 -18.51 27.49
CA SER A 37 0.00 -17.90 28.08
C SER A 37 -0.37 -16.81 29.08
N VAL A 38 0.27 -16.82 30.25
CA VAL A 38 0.07 -15.83 31.33
C VAL A 38 1.37 -15.07 31.53
N ILE A 39 1.40 -13.80 31.12
CA ILE A 39 2.53 -12.89 31.29
C ILE A 39 2.31 -12.11 32.59
N THR A 40 3.17 -12.32 33.58
CA THR A 40 2.98 -11.77 34.94
C THR A 40 3.61 -10.40 35.14
N GLN A 41 4.49 -9.98 34.23
CA GLN A 41 5.18 -8.70 34.24
C GLN A 41 5.67 -8.32 32.84
N SER A 42 6.07 -7.06 32.66
CA SER A 42 6.58 -6.54 31.40
C SER A 42 7.89 -7.24 30.98
N PRO A 43 7.93 -7.91 29.81
CA PRO A 43 9.16 -8.51 29.28
C PRO A 43 10.25 -7.46 29.07
N GLN A 44 11.50 -7.82 29.39
CA GLN A 44 12.71 -6.99 29.23
C GLN A 44 13.66 -7.56 28.17
N SER A 45 13.59 -8.86 27.90
CA SER A 45 14.33 -9.57 26.86
C SER A 45 13.36 -10.29 25.92
N VAL A 46 13.25 -9.81 24.68
CA VAL A 46 12.34 -10.37 23.66
C VAL A 46 13.13 -10.87 22.47
N ILE A 47 12.76 -12.04 21.96
CA ILE A 47 13.13 -12.45 20.60
C ILE A 47 11.90 -12.32 19.70
N THR A 48 12.04 -11.64 18.57
CA THR A 48 11.00 -11.56 17.54
C THR A 48 11.40 -12.36 16.31
N LEU A 49 10.60 -13.36 15.93
CA LEU A 49 10.86 -14.19 14.76
C LEU A 49 10.10 -13.73 13.52
N SER A 50 8.97 -13.04 13.70
CA SER A 50 8.18 -12.48 12.61
C SER A 50 8.57 -11.02 12.35
N ASP A 51 8.73 -10.67 11.07
CA ASP A 51 8.93 -9.33 10.56
C ASP A 51 7.69 -8.42 10.76
N SER A 52 6.48 -8.96 10.63
CA SER A 52 5.24 -8.26 10.99
C SER A 52 5.21 -7.91 12.49
N ILE A 53 5.57 -8.86 13.36
CA ILE A 53 5.64 -8.60 14.81
C ILE A 53 6.76 -7.60 15.13
N ALA A 54 7.89 -7.65 14.44
CA ALA A 54 8.96 -6.68 14.60
C ALA A 54 8.48 -5.25 14.30
N ASP A 55 7.72 -5.05 13.22
CA ASP A 55 7.09 -3.76 12.90
C ASP A 55 6.12 -3.31 14.01
N MET A 56 5.30 -4.24 14.54
CA MET A 56 4.37 -3.95 15.64
C MET A 56 5.12 -3.47 16.89
N LEU A 57 6.20 -4.15 17.27
CA LEU A 57 7.03 -3.77 18.42
C LEU A 57 7.68 -2.39 18.22
N ILE A 58 8.18 -2.09 17.02
CA ILE A 58 8.77 -0.80 16.69
C ILE A 58 7.73 0.31 16.76
N ALA A 59 6.57 0.12 16.14
CA ALA A 59 5.48 1.09 16.12
C ALA A 59 4.92 1.36 17.54
N CYS A 60 4.92 0.35 18.41
CA CYS A 60 4.55 0.49 19.81
C CYS A 60 5.66 1.07 20.71
N GLY A 61 6.86 1.34 20.17
CA GLY A 61 7.99 1.89 20.94
C GLY A 61 8.74 0.88 21.84
N TYR A 62 8.63 -0.42 21.56
CA TYR A 62 9.24 -1.50 22.33
C TYR A 62 10.52 -2.08 21.71
N GLN A 63 11.05 -1.49 20.64
CA GLN A 63 12.23 -1.98 19.93
C GLN A 63 13.48 -2.17 20.80
N SER A 64 13.64 -1.38 21.86
CA SER A 64 14.79 -1.48 22.78
C SER A 64 14.83 -2.78 23.61
N LYS A 65 13.68 -3.46 23.72
CA LYS A 65 13.52 -4.74 24.43
C LYS A 65 13.85 -5.95 23.55
N ILE A 66 14.00 -5.76 22.24
CA ILE A 66 14.36 -6.82 21.31
C ILE A 66 15.85 -7.14 21.47
N LYS A 67 16.17 -8.38 21.86
CA LYS A 67 17.54 -8.89 22.08
C LYS A 67 17.97 -9.93 21.05
N GLY A 68 17.01 -10.51 20.34
CA GLY A 68 17.28 -11.34 19.16
C GLY A 68 16.18 -11.19 18.13
N ARG A 69 16.53 -11.46 16.87
CA ARG A 69 15.60 -11.42 15.74
C ARG A 69 15.84 -12.58 14.79
N SER A 70 14.86 -12.94 13.97
CA SER A 70 15.14 -13.81 12.82
C SER A 70 15.84 -13.05 11.68
N ASP A 71 16.29 -13.80 10.68
CA ASP A 71 16.82 -13.28 9.41
C ASP A 71 15.75 -12.55 8.58
N ALA A 72 14.46 -12.84 8.80
CA ALA A 72 13.35 -12.18 8.10
C ALA A 72 13.09 -10.76 8.62
N CYS A 73 13.46 -10.46 9.87
CA CYS A 73 13.31 -9.12 10.45
C CYS A 73 14.40 -8.18 9.92
N THR A 74 14.13 -7.51 8.80
CA THR A 74 15.07 -6.66 8.06
C THR A 74 14.93 -5.16 8.34
N GLN A 75 14.15 -4.76 9.35
CA GLN A 75 13.99 -3.36 9.73
C GLN A 75 15.34 -2.75 10.14
N SER A 76 15.67 -1.58 9.60
CA SER A 76 16.98 -0.92 9.81
C SER A 76 17.32 -0.69 11.29
N VAL A 77 16.31 -0.38 12.11
CA VAL A 77 16.45 -0.19 13.57
C VAL A 77 16.94 -1.47 14.28
N LEU A 78 16.78 -2.64 13.66
CA LEU A 78 17.14 -3.95 14.21
C LEU A 78 18.41 -4.53 13.58
N GLU A 79 19.13 -3.79 12.73
CA GLU A 79 20.37 -4.28 12.09
C GLU A 79 21.42 -4.74 13.11
N SER A 80 21.52 -4.02 14.23
CA SER A 80 22.45 -4.34 15.33
C SER A 80 21.95 -5.44 16.28
N VAL A 81 20.69 -5.88 16.15
CA VAL A 81 20.13 -6.95 16.97
C VAL A 81 20.63 -8.29 16.44
N GLN A 82 21.08 -9.16 17.36
CA GLN A 82 21.59 -10.49 17.03
C GLN A 82 20.56 -11.30 16.24
N SER A 83 20.98 -11.86 15.09
CA SER A 83 20.18 -12.87 14.40
C SER A 83 20.23 -14.21 15.14
N VAL A 84 19.09 -14.88 15.21
CA VAL A 84 18.95 -16.27 15.66
C VAL A 84 18.58 -17.22 14.52
N GLY A 85 18.79 -16.83 13.26
CA GLY A 85 18.54 -17.66 12.08
C GLY A 85 17.14 -17.49 11.49
N SER A 86 16.67 -18.51 10.78
CA SER A 86 15.38 -18.48 10.07
C SER A 86 14.19 -18.28 11.03
N LYS A 87 13.12 -17.63 10.55
CA LYS A 87 11.89 -17.47 11.33
C LYS A 87 11.18 -18.80 11.62
N SER A 88 11.25 -19.75 10.69
CA SER A 88 10.60 -21.07 10.81
C SER A 88 11.47 -22.09 11.55
N ASP A 89 12.79 -21.91 11.47
CA ASP A 89 13.79 -22.81 12.03
C ASP A 89 14.95 -22.05 12.70
N PRO A 90 14.70 -21.33 13.80
CA PRO A 90 15.74 -20.59 14.50
C PRO A 90 16.78 -21.52 15.15
N ASP A 91 18.01 -21.02 15.30
CA ASP A 91 19.08 -21.68 16.05
C ASP A 91 18.73 -21.70 17.54
N ALA A 92 18.39 -22.89 18.04
CA ALA A 92 17.89 -23.04 19.39
C ALA A 92 18.95 -22.70 20.44
N ASN A 93 20.22 -22.97 20.16
CA ASN A 93 21.32 -22.65 21.08
C ASN A 93 21.47 -21.14 21.27
N SER A 94 21.43 -20.38 20.18
CA SER A 94 21.47 -18.92 20.20
C SER A 94 20.30 -18.34 20.97
N VAL A 95 19.08 -18.86 20.73
CA VAL A 95 17.88 -18.45 21.47
C VAL A 95 18.02 -18.71 22.96
N ILE A 96 18.44 -19.91 23.36
CA ILE A 96 18.62 -20.28 24.77
C ILE A 96 19.72 -19.44 25.42
N GLN A 97 20.80 -19.13 24.70
CA GLN A 97 21.89 -18.30 25.19
C GLN A 97 21.46 -16.85 25.46
N ILE A 98 20.57 -16.29 24.65
CA ILE A 98 19.97 -14.96 24.87
C ILE A 98 19.10 -14.96 26.14
N ALA A 99 18.56 -16.11 26.53
CA ALA A 99 17.66 -16.29 27.67
C ALA A 99 16.50 -15.27 27.67
N PRO A 100 15.66 -15.25 26.61
CA PRO A 100 14.55 -14.31 26.52
C PRO A 100 13.45 -14.60 27.54
N ASP A 101 12.74 -13.56 27.95
CA ASP A 101 11.50 -13.70 28.72
C ASP A 101 10.39 -14.28 27.83
N ILE A 102 10.39 -13.90 26.54
CA ILE A 102 9.38 -14.31 25.57
C ILE A 102 9.94 -14.35 24.14
N ILE A 103 9.50 -15.34 23.38
CA ILE A 103 9.64 -15.41 21.93
C ILE A 103 8.30 -15.04 21.32
N LEU A 104 8.31 -14.07 20.41
CA LEU A 104 7.16 -13.69 19.61
C LEU A 104 7.34 -14.22 18.19
N ALA A 105 6.43 -15.07 17.74
CA ALA A 105 6.52 -15.77 16.47
C ALA A 105 5.17 -15.74 15.72
N ASP A 106 5.22 -16.01 14.42
CA ASP A 106 4.02 -16.32 13.65
C ASP A 106 3.75 -17.84 13.60
N ASP A 107 2.77 -18.26 12.82
CA ASP A 107 2.40 -19.67 12.62
C ASP A 107 3.41 -20.46 11.76
N THR A 108 4.45 -19.82 11.23
CA THR A 108 5.50 -20.49 10.45
C THR A 108 6.58 -21.15 11.30
N LEU A 109 6.64 -20.84 12.61
CA LEU A 109 7.57 -21.51 13.53
C LEU A 109 7.29 -23.02 13.57
N SER A 110 8.32 -23.82 13.28
CA SER A 110 8.19 -25.27 13.25
C SER A 110 7.77 -25.84 14.61
N ALA A 111 6.96 -26.90 14.58
CA ALA A 111 6.52 -27.60 15.79
C ALA A 111 7.70 -28.15 16.61
N GLU A 112 8.78 -28.57 15.94
CA GLU A 112 10.01 -29.02 16.59
C GLU A 112 10.64 -27.90 17.42
N LYS A 113 10.83 -26.70 16.85
CA LYS A 113 11.43 -25.57 17.55
C LYS A 113 10.54 -25.05 18.67
N LEU A 114 9.23 -25.01 18.44
CA LEU A 114 8.27 -24.69 19.51
C LEU A 114 8.44 -25.62 20.72
N SER A 115 8.47 -26.93 20.50
CA SER A 115 8.67 -27.92 21.57
C SER A 115 9.99 -27.71 22.30
N ILE A 116 11.09 -27.46 21.57
CA ILE A 116 12.42 -27.21 22.16
C ILE A 116 12.38 -25.99 23.10
N PHE A 117 11.71 -24.90 22.70
CA PHE A 117 11.65 -23.69 23.52
C PHE A 117 10.73 -23.85 24.73
N GLU A 118 9.59 -24.52 24.57
CA GLU A 118 8.69 -24.83 25.69
C GLU A 118 9.35 -25.76 26.71
N ASP A 119 10.07 -26.80 26.26
CA ASP A 119 10.85 -27.71 27.12
C ASP A 119 11.99 -27.00 27.85
N ALA A 120 12.56 -25.96 27.23
CA ALA A 120 13.54 -25.07 27.85
C ALA A 120 12.92 -24.05 28.83
N GLY A 121 11.59 -24.06 28.99
CA GLY A 121 10.86 -23.14 29.87
C GLY A 121 10.74 -21.72 29.33
N ILE A 122 10.97 -21.51 28.03
CA ILE A 122 10.84 -20.21 27.38
C ILE A 122 9.39 -20.03 26.93
N THR A 123 8.79 -18.88 27.26
CA THR A 123 7.43 -18.57 26.80
C THR A 123 7.46 -18.27 25.30
N VAL A 124 6.65 -18.98 24.52
CA VAL A 124 6.48 -18.71 23.08
C VAL A 124 5.05 -18.25 22.83
N LEU A 125 4.90 -17.03 22.33
CA LEU A 125 3.62 -16.50 21.87
C LEU A 125 3.58 -16.52 20.35
N ARG A 126 2.80 -17.46 19.79
CA ARG A 126 2.51 -17.52 18.36
C ARG A 126 1.28 -16.69 18.03
N MET A 127 1.39 -15.86 17.01
CA MET A 127 0.29 -15.03 16.52
C MET A 127 0.03 -15.35 15.05
N VAL A 128 -1.22 -15.65 14.72
CA VAL A 128 -1.64 -15.81 13.32
C VAL A 128 -1.69 -14.42 12.68
N PRO A 129 -1.16 -14.22 11.46
CA PRO A 129 -1.29 -12.96 10.73
C PRO A 129 -2.75 -12.53 10.62
N ALA A 130 -3.01 -11.22 10.71
CA ALA A 130 -4.34 -10.67 10.55
C ALA A 130 -4.89 -10.92 9.14
N GLN A 131 -6.21 -11.01 9.02
CA GLN A 131 -6.91 -11.02 7.73
C GLN A 131 -7.63 -9.70 7.48
N THR A 132 -8.09 -9.02 8.54
CA THR A 132 -8.83 -7.75 8.46
C THR A 132 -8.18 -6.63 9.25
N ARG A 133 -8.66 -5.40 9.05
CA ARG A 133 -8.23 -4.21 9.81
C ARG A 133 -8.52 -4.34 11.32
N GLU A 134 -9.64 -4.96 11.69
CA GLU A 134 -10.00 -5.22 13.08
C GLU A 134 -9.05 -6.24 13.71
N GLU A 135 -8.70 -7.30 12.97
CA GLU A 135 -7.74 -8.29 13.43
C GLU A 135 -6.34 -7.71 13.58
N LEU A 136 -5.92 -6.84 12.65
CA LEU A 136 -4.67 -6.09 12.75
C LEU A 136 -4.65 -5.27 14.03
N THR A 137 -5.72 -4.51 14.29
CA THR A 137 -5.86 -3.72 15.53
C THR A 137 -5.78 -4.62 16.77
N SER A 138 -6.46 -5.77 16.75
CA SER A 138 -6.39 -6.76 17.83
C SER A 138 -4.97 -7.30 18.04
N MET A 139 -4.22 -7.56 16.97
CA MET A 139 -2.83 -8.02 17.08
C MET A 139 -1.94 -6.97 17.75
N TYR A 140 -2.02 -5.72 17.30
CA TYR A 140 -1.28 -4.62 17.91
C TYR A 140 -1.66 -4.40 19.38
N GLN A 141 -2.95 -4.46 19.71
CA GLN A 141 -3.42 -4.42 21.10
C GLN A 141 -2.84 -5.56 21.95
N LYS A 142 -2.77 -6.79 21.41
CA LYS A 142 -2.17 -7.95 22.11
C LYS A 142 -0.65 -7.76 22.31
N ILE A 143 0.08 -7.29 21.29
CA ILE A 143 1.51 -6.96 21.43
C ILE A 143 1.70 -5.86 22.48
N GLY A 144 0.91 -4.80 22.40
CA GLY A 144 0.87 -3.74 23.37
C GLY A 144 0.65 -4.27 24.78
N ALA A 145 -0.39 -5.07 25.00
CA ALA A 145 -0.73 -5.66 26.28
C ALA A 145 0.41 -6.53 26.84
N VAL A 146 0.99 -7.41 26.03
CA VAL A 146 2.12 -8.26 26.44
C VAL A 146 3.31 -7.41 26.90
N MET A 147 3.60 -6.31 26.20
CA MET A 147 4.80 -5.50 26.45
C MET A 147 4.61 -4.43 27.52
N GLY A 148 3.40 -3.88 27.65
CA GLY A 148 3.07 -2.67 28.42
C GLY A 148 1.91 -2.80 29.40
N GLY A 149 1.19 -3.93 29.43
CA GLY A 149 0.08 -4.21 30.34
C GLY A 149 -1.31 -4.03 29.73
N ASN A 150 -2.32 -4.62 30.38
CA ASN A 150 -3.71 -4.70 29.89
C ASN A 150 -4.37 -3.34 29.58
N ILE A 151 -3.90 -2.24 30.18
CA ILE A 151 -4.44 -0.91 29.92
C ILE A 151 -3.44 -0.12 29.08
N THR A 152 -2.30 0.25 29.67
CA THR A 152 -1.34 1.16 29.05
C THR A 152 -0.80 0.56 27.75
N GLY A 153 -0.41 -0.71 27.80
CA GLY A 153 0.09 -1.44 26.63
C GLY A 153 -0.96 -1.58 25.54
N THR A 154 -2.18 -2.00 25.89
CA THR A 154 -3.29 -2.12 24.94
C THR A 154 -3.56 -0.80 24.22
N THR A 155 -3.61 0.32 24.93
CA THR A 155 -3.79 1.66 24.33
C THR A 155 -2.64 2.05 23.42
N VAL A 156 -1.39 1.76 23.78
CA VAL A 156 -0.22 1.99 22.90
C VAL A 156 -0.36 1.18 21.61
N GLY A 157 -0.74 -0.10 21.71
CA GLY A 157 -0.98 -0.96 20.57
C GLY A 157 -2.08 -0.42 19.65
N GLU A 158 -3.23 -0.07 20.22
CA GLU A 158 -4.36 0.49 19.47
C GLU A 158 -3.98 1.79 18.73
N ASN A 159 -3.28 2.71 19.39
CA ASN A 159 -2.81 3.94 18.77
C ASN A 159 -1.83 3.66 17.61
N ALA A 160 -0.93 2.69 17.77
CA ALA A 160 0.00 2.29 16.72
C ALA A 160 -0.74 1.68 15.52
N ALA A 161 -1.71 0.81 15.74
CA ALA A 161 -2.55 0.25 14.67
C ALA A 161 -3.33 1.35 13.93
N ASN A 162 -3.97 2.25 14.68
CA ASN A 162 -4.71 3.38 14.11
C ASN A 162 -3.80 4.28 13.27
N GLY A 163 -2.54 4.48 13.66
CA GLY A 163 -1.56 5.22 12.86
C GLY A 163 -1.29 4.58 11.50
N ILE A 164 -1.12 3.25 11.46
CA ILE A 164 -0.96 2.50 10.20
C ILE A 164 -2.24 2.58 9.35
N LEU A 165 -3.40 2.27 9.92
CA LEU A 165 -4.68 2.27 9.20
C LEU A 165 -5.03 3.67 8.66
N THR A 166 -4.78 4.72 9.44
CA THR A 166 -4.98 6.10 8.98
C THR A 166 -4.05 6.44 7.81
N SER A 167 -2.80 5.96 7.84
CA SER A 167 -1.84 6.19 6.75
C SER A 167 -2.24 5.44 5.46
N LEU A 168 -2.84 4.25 5.59
CA LEU A 168 -3.45 3.53 4.46
C LEU A 168 -4.64 4.30 3.89
N ASP A 169 -5.55 4.77 4.76
CA ASP A 169 -6.69 5.58 4.33
C ASP A 169 -6.23 6.89 3.68
N ASP A 170 -5.17 7.52 4.17
CA ASP A 170 -4.58 8.73 3.58
C ASP A 170 -4.00 8.47 2.19
N ASN A 171 -3.43 7.28 1.96
CA ASN A 171 -3.02 6.87 0.61
C ASN A 171 -4.24 6.80 -0.31
N ALA A 172 -5.33 6.15 0.14
CA ALA A 172 -6.57 6.04 -0.62
C ALA A 172 -7.22 7.40 -0.91
N ARG A 173 -7.18 8.34 0.04
CA ARG A 173 -7.73 9.71 -0.13
C ARG A 173 -7.00 10.55 -1.17
N ARG A 174 -5.74 10.25 -1.45
CA ARG A 174 -4.94 10.96 -2.46
C ARG A 174 -5.29 10.52 -3.88
N ILE A 175 -5.93 9.37 -4.03
CA ILE A 175 -6.30 8.79 -5.32
C ILE A 175 -7.33 9.71 -6.01
N PRO A 176 -7.09 10.10 -7.27
CA PRO A 176 -8.03 10.92 -8.01
C PRO A 176 -9.36 10.19 -8.20
N GLU A 177 -10.46 10.94 -8.28
CA GLU A 177 -11.74 10.35 -8.67
C GLU A 177 -11.61 9.76 -10.08
N VAL A 178 -11.92 8.48 -10.21
CA VAL A 178 -11.91 7.77 -11.48
C VAL A 178 -13.28 7.20 -11.81
N SER A 179 -13.67 7.32 -13.07
CA SER A 179 -14.91 6.74 -13.60
C SER A 179 -14.81 5.24 -13.85
N VAL A 180 -13.57 4.71 -13.95
CA VAL A 180 -13.32 3.31 -14.27
C VAL A 180 -12.58 2.61 -13.14
N VAL A 181 -13.13 1.48 -12.69
CA VAL A 181 -12.51 0.62 -11.68
C VAL A 181 -11.20 0.04 -12.22
N ASN A 182 -10.13 0.12 -11.44
CA ASN A 182 -8.87 -0.57 -11.73
C ASN A 182 -8.91 -1.98 -11.13
N THR A 183 -8.71 -3.01 -11.95
CA THR A 183 -8.59 -4.40 -11.50
C THR A 183 -7.13 -4.81 -11.45
N ALA A 184 -6.75 -5.54 -10.41
CA ALA A 184 -5.37 -5.99 -10.24
C ALA A 184 -5.30 -7.35 -9.54
N CYS A 185 -4.14 -7.99 -9.59
CA CYS A 185 -3.77 -9.10 -8.70
C CYS A 185 -2.33 -8.93 -8.21
N TYR A 186 -1.95 -9.73 -7.22
CA TYR A 186 -0.55 -9.89 -6.81
C TYR A 186 -0.15 -11.36 -6.92
N LEU A 187 0.92 -11.65 -7.66
CA LEU A 187 1.47 -13.01 -7.84
C LEU A 187 2.81 -13.18 -7.11
N PHE A 188 2.88 -14.16 -6.21
CA PHE A 188 4.13 -14.53 -5.53
C PHE A 188 5.03 -15.42 -6.40
N ASN A 189 4.44 -16.24 -7.27
CA ASN A 189 5.16 -17.12 -8.19
C ASN A 189 4.30 -17.45 -9.43
N ILE A 190 4.91 -18.09 -10.42
CA ILE A 190 4.25 -18.44 -11.69
C ILE A 190 3.25 -19.59 -11.57
N ASP A 191 3.34 -20.38 -10.49
CA ASP A 191 2.47 -21.54 -10.24
C ASP A 191 1.10 -21.14 -9.67
N GLY A 192 0.81 -19.84 -9.60
CA GLY A 192 -0.48 -19.30 -9.18
C GLY A 192 -0.59 -19.03 -7.69
N SER A 193 0.52 -18.94 -6.93
CA SER A 193 0.44 -18.37 -5.59
C SER A 193 0.17 -16.87 -5.67
N ALA A 194 -0.86 -16.41 -4.97
CA ALA A 194 -1.38 -15.05 -5.10
C ALA A 194 -1.93 -14.50 -3.78
N VAL A 195 -2.20 -13.19 -3.74
CA VAL A 195 -2.98 -12.57 -2.65
C VAL A 195 -4.46 -12.84 -2.86
N THR A 196 -5.08 -13.53 -1.90
CA THR A 196 -6.51 -13.87 -1.88
C THR A 196 -7.27 -13.11 -0.77
N GLY A 197 -8.59 -13.16 -0.78
CA GLY A 197 -9.46 -12.36 0.11
C GLY A 197 -9.29 -12.62 1.61
N ASP A 198 -8.75 -13.78 1.99
CA ASP A 198 -8.44 -14.18 3.36
C ASP A 198 -7.05 -13.72 3.84
N MET A 199 -6.41 -12.80 3.13
CA MET A 199 -5.13 -12.22 3.48
C MET A 199 -5.27 -10.72 3.69
N PHE A 200 -4.65 -10.16 4.75
CA PHE A 200 -4.65 -8.70 4.96
C PHE A 200 -4.13 -7.91 3.75
N ALA A 201 -3.21 -8.49 2.97
CA ALA A 201 -2.73 -7.89 1.73
C ALA A 201 -3.84 -7.55 0.71
N ASN A 202 -5.02 -8.18 0.81
CA ASN A 202 -6.19 -7.85 0.01
C ASN A 202 -6.70 -6.42 0.28
N GLU A 203 -6.61 -5.93 1.51
CA GLU A 203 -6.99 -4.56 1.90
C GLU A 203 -6.17 -3.51 1.13
N LEU A 204 -4.90 -3.82 0.83
CA LEU A 204 -3.97 -2.89 0.18
C LEU A 204 -4.39 -2.54 -1.25
N PHE A 205 -5.15 -3.42 -1.92
CA PHE A 205 -5.70 -3.12 -3.24
C PHE A 205 -6.70 -1.98 -3.15
N GLN A 206 -7.60 -2.01 -2.17
CA GLN A 206 -8.56 -0.95 -1.94
C GLN A 206 -7.84 0.36 -1.56
N ASP A 207 -6.82 0.28 -0.71
CA ASP A 207 -5.99 1.43 -0.34
C ASP A 207 -5.16 2.00 -1.49
N ALA A 208 -4.98 1.21 -2.55
CA ALA A 208 -4.34 1.59 -3.81
C ALA A 208 -5.34 1.96 -4.92
N GLY A 209 -6.64 1.99 -4.62
CA GLY A 209 -7.69 2.34 -5.59
C GLY A 209 -7.88 1.29 -6.68
N ALA A 210 -7.65 0.02 -6.34
CA ALA A 210 -7.87 -1.14 -7.17
C ALA A 210 -8.78 -2.17 -6.49
N VAL A 211 -9.35 -3.06 -7.31
CA VAL A 211 -10.06 -4.25 -6.88
C VAL A 211 -9.18 -5.46 -7.16
N ASN A 212 -8.90 -6.26 -6.14
CA ASN A 212 -8.22 -7.54 -6.30
C ASN A 212 -9.15 -8.53 -7.02
N ILE A 213 -8.75 -9.05 -8.18
CA ILE A 213 -9.55 -10.06 -8.91
C ILE A 213 -9.66 -11.39 -8.17
N ALA A 214 -8.83 -11.62 -7.15
CA ALA A 214 -8.84 -12.79 -6.29
C ALA A 214 -9.50 -12.52 -4.92
N SER A 215 -10.26 -11.42 -4.77
CA SER A 215 -10.91 -11.05 -3.50
C SER A 215 -11.90 -12.08 -2.97
N ASP A 216 -12.53 -12.85 -3.86
CA ASP A 216 -13.51 -13.88 -3.49
C ASP A 216 -12.87 -15.27 -3.30
N LEU A 217 -11.56 -15.37 -3.54
CA LEU A 217 -10.79 -16.60 -3.37
C LEU A 217 -10.19 -16.68 -1.96
N THR A 218 -9.75 -17.87 -1.58
CA THR A 218 -9.07 -18.13 -0.31
C THR A 218 -7.88 -19.06 -0.52
N GLY A 219 -6.98 -19.17 0.45
CA GLY A 219 -5.88 -20.14 0.45
C GLY A 219 -4.65 -19.73 -0.35
N GLY A 220 -4.55 -18.46 -0.76
CA GLY A 220 -3.34 -17.90 -1.39
C GLY A 220 -3.08 -18.40 -2.81
N THR A 221 -4.13 -18.76 -3.55
CA THR A 221 -4.01 -19.32 -4.91
C THR A 221 -4.95 -18.66 -5.91
N LEU A 222 -4.43 -18.34 -7.10
CA LEU A 222 -5.14 -17.88 -8.29
C LEU A 222 -4.59 -18.66 -9.50
N ASP A 223 -5.38 -19.58 -10.04
CA ASP A 223 -4.98 -20.31 -11.25
C ASP A 223 -5.01 -19.44 -12.51
N PHE A 224 -4.24 -19.84 -13.53
CA PHE A 224 -4.12 -19.07 -14.77
C PHE A 224 -5.45 -18.97 -15.53
N ALA A 225 -6.31 -20.00 -15.49
CA ALA A 225 -7.58 -19.98 -16.20
C ALA A 225 -8.49 -18.87 -15.64
N THR A 226 -8.51 -18.73 -14.31
CA THR A 226 -9.23 -17.67 -13.61
C THR A 226 -8.59 -16.30 -13.86
N LEU A 227 -7.25 -16.20 -13.79
CA LEU A 227 -6.51 -14.98 -14.12
C LEU A 227 -6.84 -14.49 -15.55
N SER A 228 -6.79 -15.40 -16.52
CA SER A 228 -7.08 -15.11 -17.93
C SER A 228 -8.55 -14.73 -18.16
N GLN A 229 -9.49 -15.34 -17.42
CA GLN A 229 -10.89 -14.98 -17.50
C GLN A 229 -11.18 -13.58 -16.91
N GLN A 230 -10.53 -13.23 -15.79
CA GLN A 230 -10.72 -11.95 -15.12
C GLN A 230 -9.92 -10.80 -15.79
N ASP A 231 -8.85 -11.14 -16.51
CA ASP A 231 -7.96 -10.27 -17.30
C ASP A 231 -7.69 -8.91 -16.62
N PRO A 232 -6.91 -8.87 -15.52
CA PRO A 232 -6.73 -7.67 -14.74
C PRO A 232 -5.97 -6.60 -15.53
N LYS A 233 -6.27 -5.32 -15.25
CA LYS A 233 -5.55 -4.18 -15.85
C LYS A 233 -4.10 -4.07 -15.37
N TYR A 234 -3.83 -4.50 -14.14
CA TYR A 234 -2.51 -4.48 -13.51
C TYR A 234 -2.17 -5.85 -12.95
N ILE A 235 -0.90 -6.25 -13.09
CA ILE A 235 -0.36 -7.41 -12.37
C ILE A 235 0.80 -6.90 -11.52
N PHE A 236 0.59 -6.94 -10.20
CA PHE A 236 1.68 -6.82 -9.26
C PHE A 236 2.31 -8.19 -9.04
N CYS A 237 3.62 -8.25 -8.82
CA CYS A 237 4.28 -9.53 -8.63
C CYS A 237 5.56 -9.41 -7.79
N ALA A 238 6.04 -10.52 -7.26
CA ALA A 238 7.32 -10.59 -6.57
C ALA A 238 8.50 -10.22 -7.48
N GLU A 239 9.61 -9.78 -6.91
CA GLU A 239 10.82 -9.46 -7.68
C GLU A 239 11.31 -10.66 -8.51
N GLY A 240 11.68 -10.41 -9.77
CA GLY A 240 12.09 -11.43 -10.74
C GLY A 240 10.93 -12.10 -11.48
N MET A 241 9.68 -11.91 -11.05
CA MET A 241 8.52 -12.49 -11.74
C MET A 241 8.26 -11.84 -13.08
N LYS A 242 8.49 -10.54 -13.25
CA LYS A 242 8.16 -9.83 -14.50
C LYS A 242 8.87 -10.46 -15.71
N GLU A 243 10.12 -10.86 -15.54
CA GLU A 243 10.89 -11.56 -16.57
C GLU A 243 10.30 -12.95 -16.86
N GLN A 244 9.92 -13.71 -15.82
CA GLN A 244 9.31 -15.03 -15.99
C GLN A 244 7.97 -14.95 -16.72
N LEU A 245 7.14 -13.96 -16.38
CA LEU A 245 5.86 -13.72 -17.05
C LEU A 245 6.07 -13.34 -18.53
N ALA A 246 7.11 -12.55 -18.84
CA ALA A 246 7.44 -12.19 -20.21
C ALA A 246 7.97 -13.36 -21.06
N GLN A 247 8.42 -14.45 -20.45
CA GLN A 247 8.85 -15.66 -21.14
C GLN A 247 7.68 -16.62 -21.42
N ASN A 248 6.53 -16.43 -20.78
CA ASN A 248 5.36 -17.28 -20.93
C ASN A 248 4.36 -16.67 -21.92
N ASP A 249 4.10 -17.38 -23.03
CA ASP A 249 3.22 -16.90 -24.11
C ASP A 249 1.78 -16.66 -23.64
N ASP A 250 1.28 -17.44 -22.68
CA ASP A 250 -0.08 -17.27 -22.17
C ASP A 250 -0.24 -15.92 -21.45
N TYR A 251 0.77 -15.49 -20.69
CA TYR A 251 0.76 -14.20 -19.98
C TYR A 251 0.90 -13.01 -20.94
N LYS A 252 1.50 -13.19 -22.12
CA LYS A 252 1.62 -12.13 -23.13
C LYS A 252 0.27 -11.70 -23.70
N GLU A 253 -0.73 -12.57 -23.60
CA GLU A 253 -2.08 -12.29 -24.08
C GLU A 253 -2.90 -11.41 -23.13
N LEU A 254 -2.49 -11.30 -21.86
CA LEU A 254 -3.20 -10.52 -20.85
C LEU A 254 -3.10 -9.01 -21.12
N THR A 255 -4.17 -8.29 -20.79
CA THR A 255 -4.24 -6.82 -20.93
C THR A 255 -3.11 -6.12 -20.16
N ALA A 256 -2.81 -6.57 -18.94
CA ALA A 256 -1.71 -6.02 -18.15
C ALA A 256 -0.34 -6.14 -18.84
N TYR A 257 -0.07 -7.24 -19.54
CA TYR A 257 1.19 -7.41 -20.28
C TYR A 257 1.24 -6.47 -21.49
N LYS A 258 0.20 -6.50 -22.32
CA LYS A 258 0.10 -5.70 -23.55
C LYS A 258 0.23 -4.19 -23.28
N ARG A 259 -0.22 -3.74 -22.11
CA ARG A 259 -0.16 -2.33 -21.68
C ARG A 259 1.05 -1.97 -20.81
N GLY A 260 2.00 -2.89 -20.63
CA GLY A 260 3.19 -2.66 -19.80
C GLY A 260 2.90 -2.44 -18.31
N LYS A 261 1.76 -2.93 -17.82
CA LYS A 261 1.27 -2.76 -16.44
C LYS A 261 1.58 -3.96 -15.53
N ILE A 262 2.70 -4.65 -15.81
CA ILE A 262 3.31 -5.61 -14.89
C ILE A 262 4.36 -4.89 -14.04
N VAL A 263 4.15 -4.87 -12.73
CA VAL A 263 4.96 -4.12 -11.77
C VAL A 263 5.46 -5.05 -10.67
N GLU A 264 6.76 -5.01 -10.40
CA GLU A 264 7.35 -5.78 -9.31
C GLU A 264 7.26 -4.99 -8.01
N ILE A 265 6.73 -5.62 -6.97
CA ILE A 265 6.69 -5.12 -5.60
C ILE A 265 7.22 -6.24 -4.71
N PRO A 266 8.23 -6.00 -3.86
CA PRO A 266 8.80 -7.04 -3.01
C PRO A 266 7.74 -7.76 -2.18
N ALA A 267 7.74 -9.09 -2.21
CA ALA A 267 6.78 -9.92 -1.47
C ALA A 267 6.81 -9.61 0.04
N SER A 268 7.97 -9.25 0.57
CA SER A 268 8.15 -8.85 1.97
C SER A 268 7.37 -7.58 2.33
N LEU A 269 7.15 -6.64 1.40
CA LEU A 269 6.32 -5.46 1.69
C LEU A 269 4.84 -5.84 1.72
N ILE A 270 4.42 -6.75 0.84
CA ILE A 270 3.03 -7.19 0.69
C ILE A 270 2.56 -8.00 1.89
N THR A 271 3.40 -8.89 2.42
CA THR A 271 3.02 -9.76 3.54
C THR A 271 3.24 -9.11 4.92
N ARG A 272 3.94 -7.98 5.00
CA ARG A 272 4.33 -7.37 6.29
C ARG A 272 3.27 -6.40 6.80
N GLN A 273 2.65 -6.77 7.91
CA GLN A 273 1.47 -6.12 8.51
C GLN A 273 1.83 -4.91 9.38
N GLY A 274 2.65 -4.02 8.84
CA GLY A 274 3.09 -2.80 9.50
C GLY A 274 3.50 -1.74 8.49
N SER A 275 4.70 -1.19 8.62
CA SER A 275 5.25 -0.20 7.69
C SER A 275 5.46 -0.74 6.27
N GLY A 276 5.64 -2.06 6.11
CA GLY A 276 5.73 -2.70 4.79
C GLY A 276 4.45 -2.56 3.98
N ALA A 277 3.29 -2.78 4.61
CA ALA A 277 1.98 -2.60 4.01
C ALA A 277 1.74 -1.16 3.50
N LEU A 278 2.22 -0.15 4.23
CA LEU A 278 2.14 1.25 3.79
C LEU A 278 2.91 1.50 2.50
N GLU A 279 4.15 1.00 2.44
CA GLU A 279 4.98 1.15 1.25
C GLU A 279 4.41 0.36 0.07
N ALA A 280 3.92 -0.85 0.30
CA ALA A 280 3.25 -1.64 -0.73
C ALA A 280 2.01 -0.94 -1.31
N ALA A 281 1.10 -0.45 -0.46
CA ALA A 281 -0.10 0.27 -0.90
C ALA A 281 0.26 1.54 -1.68
N LYS A 282 1.29 2.27 -1.24
CA LYS A 282 1.81 3.44 -1.95
C LYS A 282 2.37 3.06 -3.32
N LEU A 283 3.23 2.05 -3.42
CA LEU A 283 3.81 1.60 -4.70
C LEU A 283 2.73 1.10 -5.67
N MET A 284 1.71 0.40 -5.17
CA MET A 284 0.54 0.01 -5.95
C MET A 284 -0.21 1.24 -6.47
N ALA A 285 -0.51 2.21 -5.59
CA ALA A 285 -1.22 3.43 -5.96
C ALA A 285 -0.42 4.26 -6.99
N GLU A 286 0.90 4.39 -6.82
CA GLU A 286 1.80 5.12 -7.73
C GLU A 286 2.02 4.40 -9.07
N ALA A 287 1.82 3.09 -9.11
CA ALA A 287 1.81 2.33 -10.36
C ALA A 287 0.51 2.55 -11.15
N ILE A 288 -0.62 2.66 -10.45
CA ILE A 288 -1.94 2.85 -11.05
C ILE A 288 -2.16 4.32 -11.43
N TYR A 289 -1.72 5.24 -10.56
CA TYR A 289 -1.88 6.68 -10.65
C TYR A 289 -0.50 7.35 -10.56
N PRO A 290 0.22 7.48 -11.69
CA PRO A 290 1.57 8.07 -11.70
C PRO A 290 1.64 9.49 -11.11
N SER A 291 0.55 10.26 -11.15
CA SER A 291 0.42 11.57 -10.51
C SER A 291 0.66 11.56 -8.99
N LEU A 292 0.51 10.41 -8.33
CA LEU A 292 0.72 10.27 -6.88
C LEU A 292 2.19 10.19 -6.46
N ARG A 293 3.11 9.87 -7.38
CA ARG A 293 4.56 9.84 -7.12
C ARG A 293 5.08 11.20 -6.64
N SER A 294 4.35 12.26 -7.00
CA SER A 294 4.64 13.66 -6.67
C SER A 294 4.17 14.10 -5.27
N GLY A 295 3.84 13.13 -4.39
CA GLY A 295 3.59 13.38 -2.95
C GLY A 295 4.83 13.76 -2.14
N GLN A 296 5.99 13.92 -2.76
CA GLN A 296 7.03 14.80 -2.25
C GLN A 296 6.76 16.20 -2.80
N THR A 297 6.22 17.08 -1.96
CA THR A 297 6.23 18.53 -2.23
C THR A 297 7.61 18.95 -2.74
N SER A 298 7.64 19.51 -3.94
CA SER A 298 8.42 20.69 -4.31
C SER A 298 9.79 20.80 -3.62
N ALA A 299 10.78 20.15 -4.22
CA ALA A 299 12.12 20.70 -4.32
C ALA A 299 12.69 20.29 -5.69
N ASP A 300 12.45 21.15 -6.68
CA ASP A 300 13.28 21.31 -7.88
C ASP A 300 13.07 20.41 -9.12
N GLY A 301 11.88 19.82 -9.33
CA GLY A 301 11.55 19.16 -10.61
C GLY A 301 10.19 19.60 -11.17
N SER A 302 10.16 19.97 -12.45
CA SER A 302 8.95 20.30 -13.22
C SER A 302 8.23 19.03 -13.69
N VAL A 303 6.91 19.09 -13.97
CA VAL A 303 6.17 17.96 -14.58
C VAL A 303 6.83 17.54 -15.91
N ALA A 304 7.47 18.46 -16.62
CA ALA A 304 8.24 18.18 -17.83
C ALA A 304 9.39 17.17 -17.58
N ASP A 305 10.02 17.21 -16.40
CA ASP A 305 11.13 16.30 -16.05
C ASP A 305 10.65 14.84 -15.92
N GLN A 306 9.39 14.60 -15.53
CA GLN A 306 8.80 13.26 -15.49
C GLN A 306 8.74 12.61 -16.87
N TYR A 307 8.57 13.41 -17.93
CA TYR A 307 8.47 12.95 -19.30
C TYR A 307 9.81 13.09 -20.05
N GLY A 308 10.88 13.45 -19.34
CA GLY A 308 12.22 13.61 -19.92
C GLY A 308 12.34 14.74 -20.93
N ILE A 309 11.48 15.76 -20.83
CA ILE A 309 11.51 16.96 -21.70
C ILE A 309 11.95 18.17 -20.89
N THR A 310 12.93 18.91 -21.42
CA THR A 310 13.36 20.20 -20.85
C THR A 310 12.65 21.33 -21.57
N LEU A 311 11.87 22.13 -20.84
CA LEU A 311 11.21 23.31 -21.39
C LEU A 311 12.23 24.44 -21.58
N GLN A 312 12.34 24.95 -22.81
CA GLN A 312 13.24 26.05 -23.17
C GLN A 312 12.46 27.09 -23.98
N GLU A 313 12.85 28.37 -23.82
CA GLU A 313 12.22 29.49 -24.52
C GLU A 313 12.31 29.31 -26.04
N GLY A 314 11.19 29.49 -26.73
CA GLY A 314 11.11 29.36 -28.20
C GLY A 314 11.04 27.92 -28.73
N LEU A 315 10.84 26.91 -27.88
CA LEU A 315 10.58 25.54 -28.32
C LEU A 315 9.21 25.45 -29.01
N THR A 316 9.17 24.81 -30.18
CA THR A 316 7.93 24.67 -30.96
C THR A 316 7.95 23.35 -31.74
N PHE A 317 6.82 22.64 -31.71
CA PHE A 317 6.61 21.41 -32.47
C PHE A 317 5.41 21.54 -33.40
N THR A 318 5.60 21.10 -34.64
CA THR A 318 4.63 21.22 -35.74
C THR A 318 4.56 19.94 -36.55
N LEU A 319 3.57 19.85 -37.43
CA LEU A 319 3.39 18.75 -38.37
C LEU A 319 4.69 18.45 -39.14
N GLY A 320 5.11 17.18 -39.09
CA GLY A 320 6.31 16.69 -39.76
C GLY A 320 7.58 16.67 -38.89
N ASP A 321 7.52 17.15 -37.65
CA ASP A 321 8.62 17.00 -36.70
C ASP A 321 8.70 15.55 -36.17
N GLY A 322 9.90 15.09 -35.82
CA GLY A 322 10.19 13.75 -35.33
C GLY A 322 10.16 12.68 -36.42
N SER A 323 10.14 11.41 -36.01
CA SER A 323 10.09 10.26 -36.92
C SER A 323 9.38 9.08 -36.26
N ASP A 324 8.66 8.31 -37.07
CA ASP A 324 8.00 7.07 -36.67
C ASP A 324 8.97 5.87 -36.71
N ASP A 325 10.10 6.02 -37.41
CA ASP A 325 11.23 5.11 -37.32
C ASP A 325 12.03 5.38 -36.02
N PRO A 326 12.16 4.40 -35.12
CA PRO A 326 12.90 4.58 -33.87
C PRO A 326 14.40 4.83 -34.05
N ASP A 327 14.97 4.45 -35.19
CA ASP A 327 16.39 4.67 -35.52
C ASP A 327 16.64 6.01 -36.21
N ASP A 328 15.58 6.75 -36.56
CA ASP A 328 15.64 8.06 -37.20
C ASP A 328 15.28 9.19 -36.22
N ASN A 329 16.19 10.16 -36.09
CA ASN A 329 15.99 11.36 -35.28
C ASN A 329 16.78 12.52 -35.89
N GLU A 330 16.71 12.68 -37.22
CA GLU A 330 17.47 13.70 -37.97
C GLU A 330 17.27 15.12 -37.43
N ASP A 331 16.05 15.45 -36.98
CA ASP A 331 15.71 16.78 -36.44
C ASP A 331 15.91 16.91 -34.92
N GLY A 332 16.25 15.81 -34.23
CA GLY A 332 16.44 15.76 -32.79
C GLY A 332 15.16 15.86 -31.94
N LYS A 333 13.97 15.93 -32.55
CA LYS A 333 12.72 16.25 -31.85
C LYS A 333 11.92 15.03 -31.42
N ARG A 334 12.26 13.83 -31.91
CA ARG A 334 11.50 12.60 -31.66
C ARG A 334 11.25 12.33 -30.18
N GLY A 335 12.27 12.52 -29.34
CA GLY A 335 12.16 12.33 -27.88
C GLY A 335 11.16 13.29 -27.22
N SER A 336 11.15 14.56 -27.62
CA SER A 336 10.19 15.55 -27.11
C SER A 336 8.77 15.26 -27.60
N ILE A 337 8.61 14.74 -28.81
CA ILE A 337 7.30 14.37 -29.34
C ILE A 337 6.74 13.15 -28.61
N LEU A 338 7.58 12.14 -28.30
CA LEU A 338 7.19 11.04 -27.44
C LEU A 338 6.69 11.53 -26.08
N ALA A 339 7.39 12.48 -25.47
CA ALA A 339 6.98 13.08 -24.20
C ALA A 339 5.60 13.77 -24.31
N ILE A 340 5.38 14.55 -25.38
CA ILE A 340 4.12 15.23 -25.66
C ILE A 340 2.98 14.21 -25.86
N GLN A 341 3.18 13.22 -26.72
CA GLN A 341 2.17 12.20 -27.03
C GLN A 341 1.83 11.35 -25.81
N GLN A 342 2.84 10.96 -25.01
CA GLN A 342 2.62 10.25 -23.75
C GLN A 342 1.84 11.09 -22.75
N ARG A 343 2.15 12.39 -22.64
CA ARG A 343 1.40 13.29 -21.77
C ARG A 343 -0.05 13.45 -22.23
N LEU A 344 -0.30 13.54 -23.53
CA LEU A 344 -1.64 13.62 -24.10
C LEU A 344 -2.44 12.31 -23.92
N ASP A 345 -1.75 11.17 -23.95
CA ASP A 345 -2.34 9.86 -23.63
C ASP A 345 -2.72 9.76 -22.15
N ASP A 346 -1.82 10.16 -21.25
CA ASP A 346 -2.09 10.21 -19.80
C ASP A 346 -3.24 11.17 -19.44
N LEU A 347 -3.54 12.15 -20.30
CA LEU A 347 -4.63 13.11 -20.16
C LEU A 347 -5.90 12.71 -20.94
N ASP A 348 -5.97 11.49 -21.46
CA ASP A 348 -7.12 10.89 -22.18
C ASP A 348 -7.46 11.55 -23.54
N TYR A 349 -6.54 12.33 -24.10
CA TYR A 349 -6.71 12.93 -25.43
C TYR A 349 -6.27 12.01 -26.56
N TRP A 350 -5.43 11.00 -26.29
CA TRP A 350 -4.81 10.19 -27.35
C TRP A 350 -5.73 9.05 -27.85
N PRO A 351 -6.08 9.01 -29.15
CA PRO A 351 -7.08 8.07 -29.68
C PRO A 351 -6.50 6.73 -30.15
N LEU A 352 -5.18 6.59 -30.26
CA LEU A 352 -4.54 5.39 -30.83
C LEU A 352 -3.86 4.55 -29.76
N ASP A 353 -3.72 3.25 -30.00
CA ASP A 353 -2.99 2.35 -29.08
C ASP A 353 -1.49 2.58 -29.07
N GLU A 354 -0.95 3.20 -30.12
CA GLU A 354 0.48 3.41 -30.31
C GLU A 354 0.86 4.89 -30.24
N ILE A 355 2.05 5.14 -29.70
CA ILE A 355 2.74 6.43 -29.66
C ILE A 355 4.02 6.26 -30.46
N THR A 356 4.23 7.08 -31.49
CA THR A 356 5.26 6.84 -32.51
C THR A 356 6.48 7.74 -32.38
N GLY A 357 6.32 8.92 -31.76
CA GLY A 357 7.36 9.95 -31.73
C GLY A 357 7.38 10.83 -32.99
N TYR A 358 6.44 10.63 -33.92
CA TYR A 358 6.23 11.46 -35.10
C TYR A 358 5.06 12.42 -34.89
N PHE A 359 5.26 13.71 -35.13
CA PHE A 359 4.22 14.72 -35.08
C PHE A 359 3.40 14.68 -36.38
N GLY A 360 2.48 13.73 -36.45
CA GLY A 360 1.55 13.54 -37.56
C GLY A 360 0.20 14.23 -37.36
N GLU A 361 -0.73 13.99 -38.29
CA GLU A 361 -2.08 14.59 -38.30
C GLU A 361 -2.87 14.27 -37.02
N THR A 362 -2.72 13.06 -36.47
CA THR A 362 -3.34 12.68 -35.19
C THR A 362 -2.84 13.56 -34.05
N THR A 363 -1.53 13.79 -33.95
CA THR A 363 -0.96 14.66 -32.90
C THR A 363 -1.48 16.08 -33.05
N GLU A 364 -1.55 16.59 -34.27
CA GLU A 364 -2.10 17.93 -34.54
C GLU A 364 -3.57 18.07 -34.10
N ILE A 365 -4.41 17.06 -34.38
CA ILE A 365 -5.82 17.04 -33.96
C ILE A 365 -5.96 17.02 -32.44
N VAL A 366 -5.20 16.14 -31.78
CA VAL A 366 -5.21 15.95 -30.32
C VAL A 366 -4.73 17.22 -29.61
N VAL A 367 -3.67 17.86 -30.12
CA VAL A 367 -3.14 19.12 -29.57
C VAL A 367 -4.17 20.23 -29.68
N ARG A 368 -4.90 20.32 -30.80
CA ARG A 368 -5.94 21.34 -30.98
C ARG A 368 -7.06 21.18 -29.94
N GLU A 369 -7.50 19.94 -29.70
CA GLU A 369 -8.52 19.65 -28.69
C GLU A 369 -7.99 19.96 -27.27
N PHE A 370 -6.75 19.60 -26.97
CA PHE A 370 -6.10 19.94 -25.70
C PHE A 370 -6.06 21.46 -25.48
N LYS A 371 -5.65 22.24 -26.50
CA LYS A 371 -5.60 23.70 -26.45
C LYS A 371 -6.98 24.30 -26.19
N GLU A 372 -8.00 23.80 -26.88
CA GLU A 372 -9.39 24.24 -26.69
C GLU A 372 -9.88 24.01 -25.26
N ASN A 373 -9.68 22.80 -24.73
CA ASN A 373 -10.11 22.44 -23.38
C ASN A 373 -9.34 23.20 -22.28
N ASN A 374 -8.11 23.63 -22.56
CA ASN A 374 -7.27 24.38 -21.63
C ASN A 374 -7.34 25.91 -21.84
N GLY A 375 -8.20 26.40 -22.73
CA GLY A 375 -8.38 27.84 -22.99
C GLY A 375 -7.13 28.52 -23.55
N LEU A 376 -6.31 27.78 -24.30
CA LEU A 376 -5.12 28.31 -24.96
C LEU A 376 -5.48 29.01 -26.27
N ASP A 377 -4.84 30.16 -26.53
CA ASP A 377 -5.02 30.90 -27.78
C ASP A 377 -4.36 30.18 -28.97
N GLY A 378 -5.03 30.19 -30.14
CA GLY A 378 -4.52 29.60 -31.38
C GLY A 378 -5.24 28.32 -31.80
N THR A 379 -5.73 28.29 -33.04
CA THR A 379 -6.47 27.13 -33.61
C THR A 379 -5.59 26.20 -34.45
N ASP A 380 -4.30 26.51 -34.56
CA ASP A 380 -3.33 25.62 -35.17
C ASP A 380 -3.01 24.47 -34.20
N GLY A 381 -2.70 23.28 -34.74
CA GLY A 381 -2.26 22.17 -33.89
C GLY A 381 -0.77 22.21 -33.59
N THR A 382 -0.19 23.41 -33.57
CA THR A 382 1.19 23.67 -33.15
C THR A 382 1.29 23.58 -31.64
N VAL A 383 2.34 22.93 -31.14
CA VAL A 383 2.72 22.93 -29.72
C VAL A 383 3.82 23.98 -29.53
N ASP A 384 3.41 25.17 -29.11
CA ASP A 384 4.32 26.28 -28.76
C ASP A 384 4.70 26.26 -27.27
N GLU A 385 5.54 27.20 -26.86
CA GLU A 385 6.00 27.30 -25.46
C GLU A 385 4.85 27.40 -24.46
N GLN A 386 3.81 28.18 -24.75
CA GLN A 386 2.66 28.32 -23.86
C GLN A 386 1.88 27.00 -23.76
N THR A 387 1.73 26.30 -24.88
CA THR A 387 1.10 24.97 -24.92
C THR A 387 1.91 23.96 -24.12
N LEU A 388 3.25 23.96 -24.23
CA LEU A 388 4.12 23.08 -23.44
C LEU A 388 4.05 23.38 -21.95
N LEU A 389 4.05 24.65 -21.57
CA LEU A 389 3.95 25.05 -20.16
C LEU A 389 2.65 24.58 -19.53
N VAL A 390 1.54 24.58 -20.28
CA VAL A 390 0.24 24.09 -19.78
C VAL A 390 0.12 22.57 -19.89
N LEU A 391 0.62 21.96 -20.96
CA LEU A 391 0.61 20.50 -21.14
C LEU A 391 1.42 19.78 -20.05
N PHE A 392 2.56 20.35 -19.69
CA PHE A 392 3.42 19.90 -18.61
C PHE A 392 3.28 20.79 -17.36
N SER A 393 2.06 21.23 -17.04
CA SER A 393 1.75 21.71 -15.70
C SER A 393 0.85 20.71 -14.96
N ASP A 394 0.81 20.87 -13.64
CA ASP A 394 -0.17 20.18 -12.79
C ASP A 394 -1.61 20.66 -13.04
N SER A 395 -1.80 21.77 -13.76
CA SER A 395 -3.11 22.34 -14.08
C SER A 395 -3.65 21.92 -15.44
N ALA A 396 -2.97 21.02 -16.16
CA ALA A 396 -3.43 20.49 -17.43
C ALA A 396 -4.80 19.80 -17.28
N ILE A 397 -5.80 20.24 -18.03
CA ILE A 397 -7.15 19.70 -17.98
C ILE A 397 -7.20 18.38 -18.74
N GLN A 398 -7.44 17.28 -18.01
CA GLN A 398 -7.74 15.96 -18.55
C GLN A 398 -9.06 15.98 -19.34
N ARG A 399 -9.16 15.18 -20.40
CA ARG A 399 -10.37 15.12 -21.23
C ARG A 399 -11.51 14.40 -20.51
N GLU A 400 -12.71 14.99 -20.48
CA GLU A 400 -13.87 14.42 -19.77
C GLU A 400 -14.32 13.05 -20.29
N THR A 401 -14.20 12.80 -21.59
CA THR A 401 -14.50 11.50 -22.23
C THR A 401 -13.25 11.01 -22.95
N PRO A 402 -12.71 9.83 -22.57
CA PRO A 402 -11.50 9.31 -23.20
C PRO A 402 -11.63 9.15 -24.71
N ALA A 403 -10.58 9.50 -25.45
CA ALA A 403 -10.59 9.48 -26.91
C ALA A 403 -10.91 8.13 -27.52
N ARG A 404 -10.45 7.06 -26.88
CA ARG A 404 -10.64 5.70 -27.35
C ARG A 404 -12.09 5.23 -27.21
N GLU A 405 -12.90 5.82 -26.32
CA GLU A 405 -14.33 5.46 -26.17
C GLU A 405 -15.22 6.05 -27.27
N LYS A 406 -14.79 7.15 -27.91
CA LYS A 406 -15.58 7.83 -28.94
C LYS A 406 -15.58 7.09 -30.28
N ASP A 407 -14.48 6.41 -30.63
CA ASP A 407 -14.37 5.70 -31.91
C ASP A 407 -15.17 4.39 -31.95
N GLU A 408 -15.34 3.70 -30.82
CA GLU A 408 -16.22 2.53 -30.72
C GLU A 408 -17.71 2.88 -30.92
N ALA A 409 -18.14 4.08 -30.51
CA ALA A 409 -19.51 4.55 -30.68
C ALA A 409 -19.84 4.98 -32.13
N SER A 410 -18.87 5.54 -32.87
CA SER A 410 -19.00 5.86 -34.29
C SER A 410 -18.90 4.62 -35.19
N THR A 411 -18.25 3.54 -34.75
CA THR A 411 -18.23 2.29 -35.54
C THR A 411 -19.57 1.53 -35.50
N GLN A 412 -20.33 1.63 -34.41
CA GLN A 412 -21.65 0.98 -34.29
C GLN A 412 -22.78 1.68 -35.07
N THR A 413 -22.63 2.96 -35.41
CA THR A 413 -23.65 3.71 -36.17
C THR A 413 -23.52 3.56 -37.69
N ALA A 414 -22.38 3.12 -38.21
CA ALA A 414 -22.14 2.96 -39.65
C ALA A 414 -22.60 1.60 -40.24
N THR A 415 -22.77 0.55 -39.43
CA THR A 415 -23.26 -0.76 -39.88
C THR A 415 -24.78 -0.91 -39.87
N GLY A 416 -25.51 0.16 -39.52
CA GLY A 416 -26.96 0.18 -39.36
C GLY A 416 -27.74 0.75 -40.54
N THR A 417 -27.24 0.71 -41.78
CA THR A 417 -28.07 0.91 -42.98
C THR A 417 -27.48 0.20 -44.20
N ALA A 418 -27.93 -1.03 -44.44
CA ALA A 418 -27.95 -1.67 -45.77
C ALA A 418 -29.06 -2.73 -45.80
#